data_AF-A0A8I5ZW87-F1
#
_entry.id   AF-A0A8I5ZW87-F1
#
_cell.length_a   1.000
_cell.length_b   1.000
_cell.length_c   1.000
_cell.angle_alpha   90.00
_cell.angle_beta   90.00
_cell.angle_gamma   90.00
#
_symmetry.space_group_name_H-M   'P 1'
#
loop_
_entity.id
_entity.type
_entity.pdbx_description
1 polymer ?
#
loop_
_entity_poly.entity_id
_entity_poly.type
_entity_poly.pdbx_seq_one_letter_code
_entity_poly.pdbx_strand_id
1 'polypeptide(L)'
;MMPRLLFRAWPRCPSLVLGAPSRPLSAVSGPDDYLQHSIVPTMHYQDSLPRLPIPKLEDTMKRYLNAQKPLLDDSQFRRTEALCKNFETGVGKELHAHLLAQDKQNKHTSYISGQGFDRHLYALRYLATARGLNLPELYLDPAYQQMNHNILSTSTLNSPAVSLGGFAPVVPDGFGIAYAVHDDWIGCNVSSYSGRNAREFLHCVQKCLEDIFDALEGKAIKT
;
A
#
# COMPACT_ATOMS: atom_id res chain seq x y z
N MET A 1 -2.35 27.36 25.34
CA MET A 1 -1.80 27.61 23.99
C MET A 1 -2.68 26.82 23.05
N MET A 2 -3.49 27.46 22.20
CA MET A 2 -4.42 26.73 21.32
C MET A 2 -3.67 26.24 20.07
N PRO A 3 -3.73 24.95 19.71
CA PRO A 3 -3.34 24.52 18.38
C PRO A 3 -4.39 25.03 17.40
N ARG A 4 -4.00 25.95 16.51
CA ARG A 4 -4.84 26.35 15.37
C ARG A 4 -4.51 25.39 14.22
N LEU A 5 -5.50 24.63 13.76
CA LEU A 5 -5.41 23.96 12.46
C LEU A 5 -5.22 25.04 11.37
N LEU A 6 -3.99 25.15 10.87
CA LEU A 6 -3.63 26.01 9.75
C LEU A 6 -3.67 25.17 8.46
N PHE A 7 -4.86 24.97 7.91
CA PHE A 7 -4.98 24.52 6.53
C PHE A 7 -4.77 25.71 5.60
N ARG A 8 -3.56 25.82 5.03
CA ARG A 8 -3.35 26.69 3.88
C ARG A 8 -4.04 26.07 2.67
N ALA A 9 -5.22 26.57 2.31
CA ALA A 9 -5.71 26.44 0.95
C ALA A 9 -4.70 27.16 0.05
N TRP A 10 -3.91 26.39 -0.70
CA TRP A 10 -3.08 27.00 -1.73
C TRP A 10 -4.02 27.58 -2.78
N PRO A 11 -3.95 28.89 -3.12
CA PRO A 11 -4.65 29.39 -4.29
C PRO A 11 -4.27 28.52 -5.48
N ARG A 12 -5.26 28.24 -6.34
CA ARG A 12 -5.11 27.46 -7.58
C ARG A 12 -3.73 27.74 -8.17
N CYS A 13 -2.93 26.68 -8.36
CA CYS A 13 -1.72 26.77 -9.18
C CYS A 13 -2.07 27.62 -10.41
N PRO A 14 -1.34 28.71 -10.69
CA PRO A 14 -1.45 29.34 -11.99
C PRO A 14 -1.27 28.22 -13.00
N SER A 15 -2.23 28.11 -13.92
CA SER A 15 -2.13 27.28 -15.11
C SER A 15 -0.68 27.26 -15.57
N LEU A 16 -0.08 26.06 -15.62
CA LEU A 16 1.24 25.80 -16.16
C LEU A 16 1.42 26.69 -17.38
N VAL A 17 2.25 27.72 -17.24
CA VAL A 17 2.62 28.60 -18.33
C VAL A 17 3.18 27.69 -19.41
N LEU A 18 2.53 27.70 -20.57
CA LEU A 18 3.07 27.20 -21.84
C LEU A 18 4.47 27.80 -22.01
N GLY A 19 5.50 27.00 -21.70
CA GLY A 19 6.88 27.48 -21.70
C GLY A 19 7.83 26.81 -20.70
N ALA A 20 7.49 25.68 -20.08
CA ALA A 20 8.51 24.87 -19.42
C ALA A 20 9.48 24.34 -20.50
N PRO A 21 10.80 24.58 -20.41
CA PRO A 21 11.73 23.94 -21.31
C PRO A 21 11.58 22.43 -21.11
N SER A 22 11.11 21.75 -22.15
CA SER A 22 11.12 20.31 -22.23
C SER A 22 12.58 19.88 -22.16
N ARG A 23 13.05 19.47 -20.98
CA ARG A 23 14.34 18.79 -20.86
C ARG A 23 14.22 17.52 -21.70
N PRO A 24 14.96 17.38 -22.82
CA PRO A 24 14.98 16.11 -23.51
C PRO A 24 15.46 15.06 -22.51
N LEU A 25 14.80 13.90 -22.46
CA LEU A 25 15.32 12.73 -21.75
C LEU A 25 16.60 12.29 -22.47
N SER A 26 17.70 12.98 -22.20
CA SER A 26 19.01 12.59 -22.69
C SER A 26 19.50 11.43 -21.85
N ALA A 27 19.69 10.27 -22.48
CA ALA A 27 20.41 9.13 -21.93
C ALA A 27 21.93 9.40 -21.89
N VAL A 28 22.33 10.58 -21.43
CA VAL A 28 23.73 11.00 -21.31
C VAL A 28 23.96 11.30 -19.84
N SER A 29 24.64 10.39 -19.15
CA SER A 29 25.01 10.50 -17.74
C SER A 29 26.07 11.59 -17.55
N GLY A 30 25.61 12.82 -17.30
CA GLY A 30 26.44 13.95 -16.91
C GLY A 30 26.48 14.13 -15.39
N PRO A 31 27.52 14.80 -14.85
CA PRO A 31 27.60 15.12 -13.43
C PRO A 31 26.43 15.99 -12.93
N ASP A 32 25.72 16.69 -13.82
CA ASP A 32 24.59 17.59 -13.51
C ASP A 32 23.20 16.91 -13.53
N ASP A 33 23.14 15.58 -13.68
CA ASP A 33 21.86 14.85 -13.79
C ASP A 33 21.20 14.54 -12.44
N TYR A 34 21.95 14.66 -11.35
CA TYR A 34 21.48 14.33 -10.01
C TYR A 34 21.37 15.58 -9.15
N LEU A 35 20.22 15.77 -8.50
CA LEU A 35 20.03 16.83 -7.50
C LEU A 35 21.02 16.70 -6.33
N GLN A 36 21.37 15.46 -5.98
CA GLN A 36 22.43 15.11 -5.03
C GLN A 36 23.08 13.79 -5.43
N HIS A 37 24.42 13.73 -5.41
CA HIS A 37 25.17 12.49 -5.57
C HIS A 37 25.30 11.81 -4.21
N SER A 38 24.64 10.67 -4.05
CA SER A 38 24.84 9.85 -2.85
C SER A 38 26.23 9.21 -2.88
N ILE A 39 27.02 9.43 -1.84
CA ILE A 39 28.31 8.76 -1.64
C ILE A 39 28.11 7.24 -1.48
N VAL A 40 26.94 6.85 -1.00
CA VAL A 40 26.55 5.46 -0.77
C VAL A 40 25.64 5.00 -1.90
N PRO A 41 26.02 3.99 -2.70
CA PRO A 41 25.14 3.42 -3.72
C PRO A 41 23.82 2.93 -3.12
N THR A 42 22.72 3.00 -3.88
CA THR A 42 21.36 2.65 -3.42
C THR A 42 21.28 1.28 -2.73
N MET A 43 22.04 0.30 -3.20
CA MET A 43 22.01 -1.08 -2.68
C MET A 43 23.20 -1.42 -1.78
N HIS A 44 23.97 -0.42 -1.31
CA HIS A 44 25.20 -0.65 -0.55
C HIS A 44 25.01 -1.51 0.72
N TYR A 45 23.90 -1.32 1.43
CA TYR A 45 23.59 -2.07 2.66
C TYR A 45 22.74 -3.32 2.43
N GLN A 46 22.53 -3.72 1.18
CA GLN A 46 21.61 -4.82 0.86
C GLN A 46 22.05 -6.15 1.48
N ASP A 47 23.35 -6.45 1.45
CA ASP A 47 23.91 -7.68 2.02
C ASP A 47 23.86 -7.70 3.56
N SER A 48 23.65 -6.54 4.20
CA SER A 48 23.55 -6.40 5.66
C SER A 48 22.11 -6.54 6.19
N LEU A 49 21.11 -6.56 5.31
CA LEU A 49 19.71 -6.65 5.75
C LEU A 49 19.40 -8.06 6.30
N PRO A 50 18.70 -8.15 7.44
CA PRO A 50 18.28 -9.44 7.96
C PRO A 50 17.30 -10.11 7.01
N ARG A 51 17.45 -11.42 6.83
CA ARG A 51 16.48 -12.21 6.07
C ARG A 51 15.17 -12.32 6.84
N LEU A 52 14.07 -12.03 6.17
CA LEU A 52 12.74 -12.24 6.73
C LEU A 52 12.31 -13.70 6.51
N PRO A 53 11.81 -14.40 7.53
CA PRO A 53 11.38 -15.78 7.38
C PRO A 53 10.08 -15.86 6.57
N ILE A 54 9.92 -16.93 5.80
CA ILE A 54 8.64 -17.26 5.19
C ILE A 54 7.64 -17.60 6.31
N PRO A 55 6.48 -16.93 6.38
CA PRO A 55 5.47 -17.22 7.39
C PRO A 55 4.85 -18.60 7.15
N LYS A 56 4.37 -19.23 8.22
CA LYS A 56 3.61 -20.48 8.11
C LYS A 56 2.36 -20.28 7.24
N LEU A 57 1.98 -21.32 6.49
CA LEU A 57 0.81 -21.26 5.60
C LEU A 57 -0.47 -21.02 6.40
N GLU A 58 -0.60 -21.66 7.56
CA GLU A 58 -1.75 -21.57 8.46
C GLU A 58 -1.91 -20.14 9.01
N ASP A 59 -0.79 -19.51 9.40
CA ASP A 59 -0.79 -18.11 9.86
C ASP A 59 -1.21 -17.16 8.74
N THR A 60 -0.86 -17.48 7.50
CA THR A 60 -1.22 -16.69 6.32
C THR A 60 -2.72 -16.79 6.04
N MET A 61 -3.29 -18.00 6.07
CA MET A 61 -4.74 -18.20 5.91
C MET A 61 -5.52 -17.50 7.01
N LYS A 62 -5.07 -17.62 8.27
CA LYS A 62 -5.70 -16.95 9.42
C LYS A 62 -5.71 -15.44 9.27
N ARG A 63 -4.57 -14.83 8.89
CA ARG A 63 -4.48 -13.36 8.70
C ARG A 63 -5.33 -12.89 7.52
N TYR A 64 -5.34 -13.65 6.42
CA TYR A 64 -6.18 -13.36 5.27
C TYR A 64 -7.67 -13.40 5.62
N LEU A 65 -8.14 -14.44 6.32
CA LEU A 65 -9.52 -14.52 6.79
C LEU A 65 -9.88 -13.38 7.75
N ASN A 66 -8.99 -13.03 8.68
CA ASN A 66 -9.21 -11.89 9.57
C ASN A 66 -9.38 -10.57 8.80
N ALA A 67 -8.60 -10.36 7.73
CA ALA A 67 -8.73 -9.19 6.87
C ALA A 67 -10.01 -9.21 6.03
N GLN A 68 -10.50 -10.39 5.63
CA GLN A 68 -11.73 -10.54 4.87
C GLN A 68 -13.00 -10.35 5.71
N LYS A 69 -12.95 -10.72 6.99
CA LYS A 69 -14.11 -10.69 7.90
C LYS A 69 -14.90 -9.36 7.91
N PRO A 70 -14.26 -8.17 7.95
CA PRO A 70 -15.01 -6.90 7.89
C PRO A 70 -15.52 -6.53 6.49
N LEU A 71 -15.09 -7.22 5.43
CA LEU A 71 -15.42 -6.88 4.04
C LEU A 71 -16.51 -7.75 3.44
N LEU A 72 -16.75 -8.94 4.01
CA LEU A 72 -17.62 -9.97 3.45
C LEU A 72 -18.85 -10.21 4.33
N ASP A 73 -19.96 -10.61 3.70
CA ASP A 73 -21.10 -11.18 4.42
C ASP A 73 -20.84 -12.64 4.86
N ASP A 74 -21.71 -13.18 5.72
CA ASP A 74 -21.56 -14.54 6.29
C ASP A 74 -21.53 -15.65 5.24
N SER A 75 -22.20 -15.48 4.10
CA SER A 75 -22.23 -16.49 3.03
C SER A 75 -20.94 -16.46 2.21
N GLN A 76 -20.47 -15.27 1.88
CA GLN A 76 -19.21 -15.03 1.18
C GLN A 76 -18.04 -15.48 2.05
N PHE A 77 -18.04 -15.11 3.32
CA PHE A 77 -17.00 -15.49 4.27
C PHE A 77 -16.86 -17.01 4.41
N ARG A 78 -17.98 -17.74 4.54
CA ARG A 78 -17.98 -19.22 4.60
C ARG A 78 -17.41 -19.86 3.34
N ARG A 79 -17.71 -19.31 2.16
CA ARG A 79 -17.11 -19.76 0.90
C ARG A 79 -15.60 -19.54 0.91
N THR A 80 -15.15 -18.33 1.27
CA THR A 80 -13.71 -18.01 1.33
C THR A 80 -12.98 -18.87 2.37
N GLU A 81 -13.60 -19.16 3.51
CA GLU A 81 -13.05 -20.07 4.53
C GLU A 81 -12.86 -21.49 4.00
N ALA A 82 -13.85 -22.04 3.30
CA ALA A 82 -13.74 -23.35 2.66
C ALA A 82 -12.61 -23.38 1.61
N LEU A 83 -12.48 -22.32 0.80
CA LEU A 83 -11.39 -22.19 -0.18
C LEU A 83 -10.02 -22.11 0.49
N CYS A 84 -9.89 -21.37 1.59
CA CYS A 84 -8.65 -21.30 2.37
C CYS A 84 -8.28 -22.68 2.91
N LYS A 85 -9.23 -23.41 3.48
CA LYS A 85 -9.00 -24.77 4.00
C LYS A 85 -8.60 -25.75 2.90
N ASN A 86 -9.25 -25.70 1.75
CA ASN A 86 -8.91 -26.53 0.59
C ASN A 86 -7.52 -26.20 0.05
N PHE A 87 -7.16 -24.92 0.01
CA PHE A 87 -5.83 -24.47 -0.41
C PHE A 87 -4.75 -24.93 0.59
N GLU A 88 -4.98 -24.75 1.90
CA GLU A 88 -4.06 -25.12 2.97
C GLU A 88 -3.79 -26.64 3.03
N THR A 89 -4.82 -27.45 2.84
CA THR A 89 -4.71 -28.92 2.86
C THR A 89 -4.33 -29.54 1.52
N GLY A 90 -4.51 -28.81 0.43
CA GLY A 90 -4.20 -29.24 -0.94
C GLY A 90 -2.97 -28.53 -1.52
N VAL A 91 -3.13 -27.95 -2.72
CA VAL A 91 -2.03 -27.40 -3.54
C VAL A 91 -1.22 -26.31 -2.85
N GLY A 92 -1.81 -25.55 -1.93
CA GLY A 92 -1.11 -24.51 -1.18
C GLY A 92 0.02 -25.07 -0.31
N LYS A 93 -0.15 -26.26 0.26
CA LYS A 93 0.88 -26.96 1.04
C LYS A 93 2.09 -27.33 0.18
N GLU A 94 1.84 -27.84 -1.02
CA GLU A 94 2.89 -28.22 -1.97
C GLU A 94 3.65 -26.99 -2.47
N LEU A 95 2.93 -25.93 -2.84
CA LEU A 95 3.51 -24.65 -3.23
C LEU A 95 4.37 -24.05 -2.11
N HIS A 96 3.88 -24.10 -0.87
CA HIS A 96 4.61 -23.60 0.29
C HIS A 96 5.89 -24.41 0.55
N ALA A 97 5.83 -25.74 0.47
CA ALA A 97 7.02 -26.60 0.58
C ALA A 97 8.07 -26.27 -0.50
N HIS A 98 7.63 -26.02 -1.72
CA HIS A 98 8.53 -25.58 -2.80
C HIS A 98 9.12 -24.19 -2.57
N LEU A 99 8.34 -23.25 -2.06
CA LEU A 99 8.80 -21.90 -1.72
C LEU A 99 9.89 -21.96 -0.64
N LEU A 100 9.71 -22.80 0.40
CA LEU A 100 10.70 -23.06 1.43
C LEU A 100 11.99 -23.68 0.85
N ALA A 101 11.85 -24.64 -0.07
CA ALA A 101 13.00 -25.26 -0.73
C ALA A 101 13.80 -24.23 -1.56
N GLN A 102 13.12 -23.34 -2.28
CA GLN A 102 13.77 -22.25 -3.04
C GLN A 102 14.46 -21.23 -2.12
N ASP A 103 13.82 -20.82 -1.02
CA ASP A 103 14.40 -19.89 -0.05
C ASP A 103 15.66 -20.47 0.62
N LYS A 104 15.70 -21.79 0.86
CA LYS A 104 16.89 -22.49 1.37
C LYS A 104 18.06 -22.49 0.37
N GLN A 105 17.77 -22.51 -0.93
CA GLN A 105 18.77 -22.44 -2.00
C GLN A 105 19.25 -21.00 -2.25
N ASN A 106 18.37 -20.02 -2.13
CA ASN A 106 18.67 -18.61 -2.40
C ASN A 106 19.06 -17.86 -1.12
N LYS A 107 20.38 -17.79 -0.85
CA LYS A 107 20.89 -17.16 0.38
C LYS A 107 20.92 -15.62 0.37
N HIS A 108 20.78 -15.00 -0.80
CA HIS A 108 21.03 -13.58 -1.03
C HIS A 108 19.77 -12.70 -1.08
N THR A 109 18.57 -13.28 -1.04
CA THR A 109 17.30 -12.55 -1.15
C THR A 109 16.23 -13.17 -0.26
N SER A 110 15.62 -12.40 0.64
CA SER A 110 14.31 -12.79 1.21
C SER A 110 13.57 -11.56 1.74
N TYR A 111 12.43 -11.23 1.10
CA TYR A 111 11.60 -10.06 1.43
C TYR A 111 10.13 -10.42 1.63
N ILE A 112 9.81 -11.67 1.95
CA ILE A 112 8.46 -12.01 2.38
C ILE A 112 8.33 -11.55 3.82
N SER A 113 7.55 -10.49 4.06
CA SER A 113 7.31 -10.01 5.41
C SER A 113 6.58 -11.08 6.20
N GLY A 114 7.24 -11.68 7.19
CA GLY A 114 6.66 -12.74 8.04
C GLY A 114 5.42 -12.30 8.84
N GLN A 115 5.03 -11.02 8.75
CA GLN A 115 3.86 -10.47 9.42
C GLN A 115 2.68 -10.15 8.49
N GLY A 116 2.87 -10.21 7.17
CA GLY A 116 1.78 -9.99 6.19
C GLY A 116 1.29 -11.31 5.59
N PHE A 117 0.11 -11.28 4.95
CA PHE A 117 -0.36 -12.40 4.12
C PHE A 117 -0.19 -12.13 2.62
N ASP A 118 -0.26 -10.86 2.18
CA ASP A 118 -0.31 -10.47 0.78
C ASP A 118 0.88 -10.97 -0.05
N ARG A 119 2.10 -10.72 0.43
CA ARG A 119 3.33 -11.10 -0.28
C ARG A 119 3.50 -12.62 -0.33
N HIS A 120 3.08 -13.33 0.71
CA HIS A 120 3.14 -14.78 0.74
C HIS A 120 2.11 -15.39 -0.23
N LEU A 121 0.84 -14.93 -0.20
CA LEU A 121 -0.19 -15.36 -1.16
C LEU A 121 0.19 -15.03 -2.60
N TYR A 122 0.77 -13.85 -2.85
CA TYR A 122 1.31 -13.47 -4.15
C TYR A 122 2.43 -14.39 -4.62
N ALA A 123 3.39 -14.71 -3.74
CA ALA A 123 4.49 -15.61 -4.07
C ALA A 123 3.99 -17.03 -4.42
N LEU A 124 3.04 -17.56 -3.65
CA LEU A 124 2.42 -18.87 -3.91
C LEU A 124 1.64 -18.86 -5.24
N ARG A 125 0.90 -17.79 -5.53
CA ARG A 125 0.20 -17.59 -6.81
C ARG A 125 1.18 -17.57 -7.98
N TYR A 126 2.24 -16.77 -7.87
CA TYR A 126 3.29 -16.67 -8.88
C TYR A 126 3.96 -18.02 -9.11
N LEU A 127 4.24 -18.77 -8.04
CA LEU A 127 4.87 -20.08 -8.11
C LEU A 127 3.96 -21.12 -8.79
N ALA A 128 2.65 -21.07 -8.56
CA ALA A 128 1.69 -21.92 -9.26
C ALA A 128 1.75 -21.69 -10.77
N THR A 129 1.72 -20.41 -11.19
CA THR A 129 1.85 -20.04 -12.61
C THR A 129 3.20 -20.43 -13.20
N ALA A 130 4.30 -20.18 -12.49
CA ALA A 130 5.65 -20.52 -12.94
C ALA A 130 5.86 -22.03 -13.13
N ARG A 131 5.08 -22.86 -12.42
CA ARG A 131 5.07 -24.32 -12.54
C ARG A 131 4.06 -24.85 -13.55
N GLY A 132 3.34 -23.98 -14.25
CA GLY A 132 2.30 -24.39 -15.21
C GLY A 132 1.08 -25.06 -14.55
N LEU A 133 0.85 -24.81 -13.25
CA LEU A 133 -0.35 -25.28 -12.57
C LEU A 133 -1.53 -24.38 -12.93
N ASN A 134 -2.73 -24.97 -12.97
CA ASN A 134 -3.96 -24.19 -12.98
C ASN A 134 -4.00 -23.30 -11.74
N LEU A 135 -4.52 -22.09 -11.91
CA LEU A 135 -4.61 -21.12 -10.83
C LEU A 135 -5.54 -21.68 -9.72
N PRO A 136 -5.06 -21.84 -8.48
CA PRO A 136 -5.89 -22.38 -7.40
C PRO A 136 -7.15 -21.55 -7.15
N GLU A 137 -8.26 -22.21 -6.82
CA GLU A 137 -9.60 -21.59 -6.69
C GLU A 137 -9.64 -20.42 -5.69
N LEU A 138 -8.80 -20.45 -4.66
CA LEU A 138 -8.63 -19.33 -3.71
C LEU A 138 -8.37 -17.99 -4.43
N TYR A 139 -7.58 -18.00 -5.50
CA TYR A 139 -7.23 -16.79 -6.27
C TYR A 139 -8.28 -16.40 -7.30
N LEU A 140 -9.27 -17.26 -7.54
CA LEU A 140 -10.43 -17.00 -8.39
C LEU A 140 -11.62 -16.48 -7.58
N ASP A 141 -11.58 -16.57 -6.24
CA ASP A 141 -12.61 -16.04 -5.36
C ASP A 141 -12.78 -14.53 -5.56
N PRO A 142 -14.01 -14.03 -5.79
CA PRO A 142 -14.26 -12.59 -5.85
C PRO A 142 -13.74 -11.82 -4.62
N ALA A 143 -13.72 -12.46 -3.44
CA ALA A 143 -13.15 -11.86 -2.23
C ALA A 143 -11.64 -11.59 -2.36
N TYR A 144 -10.89 -12.47 -3.02
CA TYR A 144 -9.46 -12.26 -3.28
C TYR A 144 -9.24 -11.07 -4.21
N GLN A 145 -10.06 -10.96 -5.26
CA GLN A 145 -10.02 -9.83 -6.20
C GLN A 145 -10.35 -8.51 -5.50
N GLN A 146 -11.42 -8.49 -4.68
CA GLN A 146 -11.82 -7.32 -3.91
C GLN A 146 -10.72 -6.88 -2.92
N MET A 147 -10.10 -7.82 -2.21
CA MET A 147 -9.00 -7.53 -1.28
C MET A 147 -7.79 -6.90 -1.98
N ASN A 148 -7.52 -7.25 -3.24
CA ASN A 148 -6.44 -6.65 -4.02
C ASN A 148 -6.84 -5.41 -4.82
N HIS A 149 -8.11 -5.00 -4.77
CA HIS A 149 -8.63 -3.79 -5.41
C HIS A 149 -8.59 -2.60 -4.44
N ASN A 150 -7.40 -1.99 -4.31
CA ASN A 150 -7.12 -0.97 -3.30
C ASN A 150 -7.73 0.39 -3.64
N ILE A 151 -9.00 0.61 -3.30
CA ILE A 151 -9.71 1.90 -3.47
C ILE A 151 -9.02 3.01 -2.67
N LEU A 152 -8.57 2.73 -1.45
CA LEU A 152 -7.85 3.68 -0.62
C LEU A 152 -6.36 3.26 -0.57
N SER A 153 -5.57 3.79 -1.49
CA SER A 153 -4.11 3.58 -1.47
C SER A 153 -3.45 4.74 -0.73
N THR A 154 -2.73 4.46 0.34
CA THR A 154 -2.17 5.48 1.24
C THR A 154 -0.67 5.31 1.42
N SER A 155 0.05 6.42 1.59
CA SER A 155 1.47 6.43 1.94
C SER A 155 1.81 7.66 2.78
N THR A 156 2.71 7.49 3.73
CA THR A 156 3.26 8.59 4.54
C THR A 156 4.71 8.88 4.18
N LEU A 157 5.14 10.11 4.39
CA LEU A 157 6.53 10.51 4.27
C LEU A 157 6.85 11.64 5.26
N ASN A 158 7.64 11.34 6.28
CA ASN A 158 8.04 12.29 7.30
C ASN A 158 9.53 12.64 7.10
N SER A 159 9.80 13.85 6.58
CA SER A 159 11.15 14.38 6.45
C SER A 159 11.10 15.90 6.41
N PRO A 160 12.01 16.62 7.10
CA PRO A 160 12.10 18.08 6.99
C PRO A 160 12.50 18.54 5.58
N ALA A 161 13.03 17.64 4.75
CA ALA A 161 13.37 17.92 3.36
C ALA A 161 12.18 17.80 2.39
N VAL A 162 11.01 17.36 2.86
CA VAL A 162 9.84 17.09 2.02
C VAL A 162 8.74 18.08 2.34
N SER A 163 8.38 18.91 1.36
CA SER A 163 7.24 19.83 1.49
C SER A 163 5.90 19.15 1.22
N LEU A 164 5.86 18.23 0.24
CA LEU A 164 4.65 17.52 -0.19
C LEU A 164 5.05 16.27 -0.97
N GLY A 165 4.27 15.20 -0.82
CA GLY A 165 4.33 14.01 -1.68
C GLY A 165 3.00 13.79 -2.40
N GLY A 166 2.97 12.94 -3.41
CA GLY A 166 1.74 12.60 -4.13
C GLY A 166 1.94 11.44 -5.09
N PHE A 167 0.88 10.68 -5.30
CA PHE A 167 0.80 9.59 -6.28
C PHE A 167 -0.64 9.47 -6.77
N ALA A 168 -0.84 8.92 -7.97
CA ALA A 168 -2.17 8.69 -8.54
C ALA A 168 -2.86 7.49 -7.87
N PRO A 169 -4.20 7.34 -7.98
CA PRO A 169 -4.87 6.12 -7.54
C PRO A 169 -4.33 4.87 -8.25
N VAL A 170 -4.31 3.74 -7.55
CA VAL A 170 -3.85 2.45 -8.11
C VAL A 170 -4.95 1.65 -8.82
N VAL A 171 -6.20 2.14 -8.74
CA VAL A 171 -7.37 1.60 -9.43
C VAL A 171 -8.23 2.74 -9.98
N PRO A 172 -9.00 2.54 -11.08
CA PRO A 172 -9.75 3.62 -11.74
C PRO A 172 -10.77 4.35 -10.86
N ASP A 173 -11.34 3.67 -9.87
CA ASP A 173 -12.32 4.19 -8.92
C ASP A 173 -11.69 4.45 -7.54
N GLY A 174 -10.37 4.66 -7.47
CA GLY A 174 -9.64 4.82 -6.21
C GLY A 174 -9.24 6.27 -5.88
N PHE A 175 -8.59 6.38 -4.73
CA PHE A 175 -7.84 7.54 -4.25
C PHE A 175 -6.37 7.18 -4.03
N GLY A 176 -5.47 8.09 -4.41
CA GLY A 176 -4.07 8.09 -3.95
C GLY A 176 -3.92 9.13 -2.86
N ILE A 177 -3.59 8.69 -1.64
CA ILE A 177 -3.58 9.54 -0.44
C ILE A 177 -2.17 9.60 0.13
N ALA A 178 -1.44 10.67 -0.17
CA ALA A 178 -0.20 10.99 0.51
C ALA A 178 -0.51 11.83 1.75
N TYR A 179 0.00 11.46 2.92
CA TYR A 179 -0.22 12.20 4.15
C TYR A 179 1.05 12.36 4.98
N ALA A 180 1.06 13.33 5.88
CA ALA A 180 2.11 13.52 6.87
C ALA A 180 1.50 14.08 8.16
N VAL A 181 1.82 13.46 9.30
CA VAL A 181 1.49 13.98 10.62
C VAL A 181 2.73 14.70 11.15
N HIS A 182 2.61 16.01 11.34
CA HIS A 182 3.63 16.86 11.96
C HIS A 182 3.23 17.18 13.41
N ASP A 183 4.13 17.83 14.14
CA ASP A 183 3.94 18.14 15.56
C ASP A 183 2.66 18.94 15.83
N ASP A 184 2.35 19.92 14.97
CA ASP A 184 1.23 20.85 15.15
C ASP A 184 0.12 20.74 14.10
N TRP A 185 0.28 19.90 13.07
CA TRP A 185 -0.68 19.82 11.96
C TRP A 185 -0.59 18.51 11.18
N ILE A 186 -1.67 18.20 10.43
CA ILE A 186 -1.75 17.03 9.55
C ILE A 186 -1.93 17.50 8.11
N GLY A 187 -1.05 17.06 7.22
CA GLY A 187 -1.12 17.32 5.79
C GLY A 187 -1.67 16.14 5.01
N CYS A 188 -2.58 16.41 4.06
CA CYS A 188 -3.13 15.42 3.13
C CYS A 188 -3.09 15.94 1.69
N ASN A 189 -2.53 15.16 0.78
CA ASN A 189 -2.57 15.36 -0.66
C ASN A 189 -3.29 14.18 -1.31
N VAL A 190 -4.46 14.43 -1.88
CA VAL A 190 -5.34 13.38 -2.41
C VAL A 190 -5.52 13.54 -3.91
N SER A 191 -5.26 12.47 -4.64
CA SER A 191 -5.55 12.35 -6.07
C SER A 191 -6.76 11.45 -6.31
N SER A 192 -7.50 11.71 -7.38
CA SER A 192 -8.58 10.86 -7.87
C SER A 192 -8.67 10.90 -9.39
N TYR A 193 -9.17 9.84 -10.00
CA TYR A 193 -9.65 9.87 -11.39
C TYR A 193 -11.11 10.37 -11.43
N SER A 194 -11.72 10.41 -12.62
CA SER A 194 -13.07 10.92 -12.84
C SER A 194 -14.17 10.17 -12.05
N GLY A 195 -13.95 8.92 -11.68
CA GLY A 195 -14.90 8.12 -10.90
C GLY A 195 -15.02 8.52 -9.42
N ARG A 196 -14.23 9.48 -8.94
CA ARG A 196 -14.16 9.89 -7.53
C ARG A 196 -13.91 11.39 -7.39
N ASN A 197 -14.28 11.94 -6.23
CA ASN A 197 -14.16 13.38 -5.93
C ASN A 197 -13.15 13.63 -4.81
N ALA A 198 -11.89 13.91 -5.17
CA ALA A 198 -10.83 14.20 -4.20
C ALA A 198 -11.13 15.43 -3.31
N ARG A 199 -11.80 16.45 -3.85
CA ARG A 199 -12.13 17.67 -3.09
C ARG A 199 -13.14 17.37 -1.99
N GLU A 200 -14.22 16.67 -2.33
CA GLU A 200 -15.23 16.26 -1.35
C GLU A 200 -14.65 15.30 -0.32
N PHE A 201 -13.84 14.33 -0.75
CA PHE A 201 -13.14 13.44 0.17
C PHE A 201 -12.27 14.21 1.17
N LEU A 202 -11.51 15.22 0.71
CA LEU A 202 -10.71 16.08 1.59
C LEU A 202 -11.57 16.89 2.58
N HIS A 203 -12.73 17.39 2.16
CA HIS A 203 -13.67 18.05 3.09
C HIS A 203 -14.17 17.08 4.17
N CYS A 204 -14.50 15.84 3.80
CA CYS A 204 -14.88 14.81 4.76
C CYS A 204 -13.72 14.48 5.71
N VAL A 205 -12.49 14.31 5.21
CA VAL A 205 -11.30 14.07 6.04
C VAL A 205 -11.11 15.20 7.04
N GLN A 206 -11.23 16.46 6.60
CA GLN A 206 -11.14 17.61 7.50
C GLN A 206 -12.21 17.56 8.60
N LYS A 207 -13.48 17.37 8.24
CA LYS A 207 -14.57 17.28 9.21
C LYS A 207 -14.36 16.14 10.20
N CYS A 208 -13.95 14.96 9.72
CA CYS A 208 -13.66 13.82 10.59
C CYS A 208 -12.51 14.10 11.55
N LEU A 209 -11.45 14.78 11.10
CA LEU A 209 -10.36 15.20 11.99
C LEU A 209 -10.86 16.22 13.03
N GLU A 210 -11.68 17.19 12.64
CA GLU A 210 -12.29 18.13 13.59
C GLU A 210 -13.14 17.40 14.64
N ASP A 211 -13.97 16.44 14.22
CA ASP A 211 -14.82 15.65 15.12
C ASP A 211 -13.97 14.77 16.07
N ILE A 212 -12.87 14.18 15.59
CA ILE A 212 -11.91 13.42 16.42
C ILE A 212 -11.27 14.33 17.48
N PHE A 213 -10.80 15.52 17.11
CA PHE A 213 -10.19 16.46 18.04
C PHE A 213 -11.20 17.00 19.06
N ASP A 214 -12.42 17.32 18.62
CA ASP A 214 -13.49 17.73 19.54
C ASP A 214 -13.80 16.62 20.57
N ALA A 215 -13.87 15.35 20.14
CA ALA A 215 -14.08 14.21 21.04
C ALA A 215 -12.92 14.01 22.04
N LEU A 216 -11.67 14.14 21.59
CA LEU A 216 -10.49 14.06 22.46
C LEU A 216 -10.43 15.20 23.50
N GLU A 217 -11.00 16.36 23.17
CA GLU A 217 -11.13 17.50 24.07
C GLU A 217 -12.39 17.43 24.97
N GLY A 218 -13.18 16.36 24.86
CA GLY A 218 -14.40 16.16 25.66
C GLY A 218 -15.59 17.04 25.22
N LYS A 219 -15.55 17.59 24.01
CA LYS A 219 -16.67 18.35 23.43
C LYS A 219 -17.68 17.41 22.77
N ALA A 220 -18.92 17.90 22.65
CA ALA A 220 -19.93 17.22 21.85
C ALA A 220 -19.60 17.31 20.35
N ILE A 221 -19.76 16.20 19.63
CA ILE A 221 -19.57 16.14 18.18
C ILE A 221 -20.72 16.89 17.50
N LYS A 222 -20.38 17.73 16.51
CA LYS A 222 -21.34 18.56 15.77
C LYS A 222 -22.04 17.71 14.71
N THR A 223 -23.26 17.28 15.02
CA THR A 223 -24.19 16.61 14.08
C THR A 223 -24.71 17.58 13.02
#